data_AF-A0AAD4LXQ7-F1
#
_entry.id   AF-A0AAD4LXQ7-F1
#
_cell.length_a   1.000
_cell.length_b   1.000
_cell.length_c   1.000
_cell.angle_alpha   90.00
_cell.angle_beta   90.00
_cell.angle_gamma   90.00
#
_symmetry.space_group_name_H-M   'P 1'
#
loop_
_entity.id
_entity.type
_entity.pdbx_description
1 polymer ?
#
loop_
_entity_poly.entity_id
_entity_poly.type
_entity_poly.pdbx_seq_one_letter_code
_entity_poly.pdbx_strand_id
1 'polypeptide(L)'
;MDGVMSSTKSISSTGEKLRRSPPNTYFPQVTFLSEEILILVQRQGNALELCQITWEDPPVLNTLCVLVLPALQRGISCVMVECQGDQIVAPQDILARSRRLPFVSDPNATVLCFTLGFRQVFGGYDYLRSVSFWVRRSSLREYAVRGGNQNYPWDSWGPSTTRWTDWEHGLAPCRPGGSRSALFPLLIEVGTGNPIVIRDFHPERVRRALSRSKGPSWSDGRLKVVTESSMIEKGDEFLDDIISSLPYCEATSEKRYGYHEVLIDDERIRGDDEGTLDVHLMI
;
A
#
# COMPACT_ATOMS: atom_id res chain seq x y z
N MET A 1 -33.97 49.54 -34.92
CA MET A 1 -32.78 48.72 -35.24
C MET A 1 -31.91 48.72 -34.00
N ASP A 2 -31.74 47.52 -33.48
CA ASP A 2 -31.40 47.20 -32.10
C ASP A 2 -29.95 47.52 -31.72
N GLY A 3 -29.78 48.15 -30.55
CA GLY A 3 -28.49 48.40 -29.92
C GLY A 3 -28.20 47.33 -28.88
N VAL A 4 -27.41 46.33 -29.24
CA VAL A 4 -26.98 45.25 -28.35
C VAL A 4 -25.78 45.74 -27.52
N MET A 5 -26.00 46.02 -26.24
CA MET A 5 -24.93 46.26 -25.27
C MET A 5 -24.29 44.92 -24.87
N SER A 6 -23.08 44.68 -25.36
CA SER A 6 -22.22 43.58 -24.94
C SER A 6 -21.57 43.94 -23.60
N SER A 7 -22.02 43.29 -22.52
CA SER A 7 -21.41 43.38 -21.19
C SER A 7 -20.30 42.33 -21.09
N THR A 8 -19.05 42.77 -21.25
CA THR A 8 -17.86 41.99 -20.94
C THR A 8 -17.71 41.89 -19.42
N LYS A 9 -18.18 40.78 -18.84
CA LYS A 9 -17.85 40.41 -17.45
C LYS A 9 -16.35 40.13 -17.35
N SER A 10 -15.64 41.03 -16.68
CA SER A 10 -14.29 40.82 -16.17
C SER A 10 -14.29 39.59 -15.25
N ILE A 11 -13.67 38.50 -15.71
CA ILE A 11 -13.39 37.33 -14.86
C ILE A 11 -12.22 37.75 -13.97
N SER A 12 -12.51 38.12 -12.72
CA SER A 12 -11.46 38.31 -11.72
C SER A 12 -10.78 36.96 -11.54
N SER A 13 -9.53 36.84 -11.97
CA SER A 13 -8.71 35.67 -11.67
C SER A 13 -8.53 35.59 -10.16
N THR A 14 -9.33 34.77 -9.50
CA THR A 14 -9.14 34.36 -8.11
C THR A 14 -7.77 33.68 -8.06
N GLY A 15 -6.78 34.43 -7.59
CA GLY A 15 -5.39 33.97 -7.57
C GLY A 15 -5.28 32.73 -6.70
N GLU A 16 -5.00 31.59 -7.31
CA GLU A 16 -4.72 30.35 -6.60
C GLU A 16 -3.53 30.58 -5.65
N LYS A 17 -3.80 30.57 -4.35
CA LYS A 17 -2.77 30.75 -3.33
C LYS A 17 -2.16 29.39 -2.98
N LEU A 18 -1.06 29.06 -3.64
CA LEU A 18 -0.27 27.87 -3.32
C LEU A 18 0.18 27.89 -1.85
N ARG A 19 -0.31 26.96 -1.05
CA ARG A 19 0.19 26.72 0.30
C ARG A 19 1.38 25.76 0.23
N ARG A 20 2.45 26.05 0.98
CA ARG A 20 3.64 25.20 1.06
C ARG A 20 3.87 24.82 2.52
N SER A 21 4.08 23.54 2.79
CA SER A 21 4.66 23.10 4.06
C SER A 21 6.11 23.56 4.16
N PRO A 22 6.69 23.64 5.36
CA PRO A 22 8.13 23.78 5.50
C PRO A 22 8.88 22.72 4.67
N PRO A 23 10.07 23.04 4.12
CA PRO A 23 10.88 22.05 3.42
C PRO A 23 11.13 20.82 4.30
N ASN A 24 11.17 19.64 3.68
CA ASN A 24 11.42 18.36 4.37
C ASN A 24 10.34 17.95 5.41
N THR A 25 9.13 18.52 5.36
CA THR A 25 8.02 18.06 6.22
C THR A 25 7.52 16.69 5.76
N TYR A 26 7.26 16.55 4.46
CA TYR A 26 6.71 15.32 3.85
C TYR A 26 7.65 14.75 2.80
N PHE A 27 7.55 13.44 2.58
CA PHE A 27 8.07 12.83 1.36
C PHE A 27 7.23 13.29 0.15
N PRO A 28 7.80 13.31 -1.07
CA PRO A 28 7.08 13.69 -2.29
C PRO A 28 6.12 12.57 -2.76
N GLN A 29 5.42 11.92 -1.84
CA GLN A 29 4.49 10.83 -2.08
C GLN A 29 3.13 11.21 -1.49
N VAL A 30 2.08 11.12 -2.30
CA VAL A 30 0.70 11.32 -1.88
C VAL A 30 -0.11 10.10 -2.32
N THR A 31 -1.01 9.63 -1.47
CA THR A 31 -1.91 8.51 -1.80
C THR A 31 -3.31 8.83 -1.34
N PHE A 32 -4.31 8.61 -2.18
CA PHE A 32 -5.69 8.85 -1.83
C PHE A 32 -6.34 7.60 -1.20
N LEU A 33 -7.00 7.79 -0.06
CA LEU A 33 -7.89 6.81 0.57
C LEU A 33 -9.32 6.90 -0.01
N SER A 34 -9.75 8.11 -0.34
CA SER A 34 -11.00 8.43 -1.03
C SER A 34 -10.80 9.73 -1.82
N GLU A 35 -11.80 10.19 -2.58
CA GLU A 35 -11.73 11.45 -3.35
C GLU A 35 -11.38 12.66 -2.46
N GLU A 36 -11.76 12.63 -1.19
CA GLU A 36 -11.57 13.72 -0.24
C GLU A 36 -10.48 13.44 0.78
N ILE A 37 -9.98 12.20 0.91
CA ILE A 37 -9.04 11.83 1.96
C ILE A 37 -7.74 11.36 1.32
N LEU A 38 -6.64 12.02 1.68
CA LEU A 38 -5.30 11.66 1.27
C LEU A 38 -4.42 11.30 2.47
N ILE A 39 -3.32 10.61 2.16
CA ILE A 39 -2.26 10.22 3.08
C ILE A 39 -1.01 10.97 2.65
N LEU A 40 -0.41 11.66 3.61
CA LEU A 40 0.95 12.20 3.51
C LEU A 40 1.86 11.39 4.43
N VAL A 41 3.12 11.22 4.04
CA VAL A 41 4.11 10.57 4.91
C VAL A 41 5.06 11.62 5.45
N GLN A 42 5.03 11.81 6.77
CA GLN A 42 5.89 12.77 7.46
C GLN A 42 7.32 12.25 7.52
N ARG A 43 8.27 13.06 7.06
CA ARG A 43 9.69 12.71 7.05
C ARG A 43 10.33 12.76 8.43
N GLN A 44 10.04 13.81 9.20
CA GLN A 44 10.63 14.01 10.52
C GLN A 44 9.84 13.30 11.63
N GLY A 45 8.51 13.25 11.50
CA GLY A 45 7.63 12.62 12.47
C GLY A 45 7.57 11.10 12.37
N ASN A 46 8.11 10.52 11.29
CA ASN A 46 7.98 9.10 10.96
C ASN A 46 6.53 8.61 11.17
N ALA A 47 5.60 9.21 10.43
CA ALA A 47 4.18 9.00 10.63
C ALA A 47 3.39 9.12 9.32
N LEU A 48 2.23 8.48 9.28
CA LEU A 48 1.24 8.70 8.22
C LEU A 48 0.26 9.76 8.71
N GLU A 49 0.15 10.86 7.97
CA GLU A 49 -0.83 11.91 8.25
C GLU A 49 -2.01 11.76 7.30
N LEU A 50 -3.20 11.57 7.86
CA LEU A 50 -4.43 11.43 7.09
C LEU A 50 -5.10 12.80 7.06
N CYS A 51 -5.33 13.32 5.86
CA CYS A 51 -5.88 14.65 5.67
C CYS A 51 -7.15 14.60 4.82
N GLN A 52 -8.11 15.45 5.13
CA GLN A 52 -9.29 15.71 4.32
C GLN A 52 -9.12 16.99 3.50
N ILE A 53 -9.41 16.91 2.20
CA ILE A 53 -9.59 18.08 1.34
C ILE A 53 -11.03 18.55 1.51
N THR A 54 -11.20 19.79 1.95
CA THR A 54 -12.49 20.48 1.92
C THR A 54 -12.49 21.47 0.76
N TRP A 55 -13.47 21.34 -0.14
CA TRP A 55 -13.60 22.11 -1.39
C TRP A 55 -14.16 23.53 -1.15
N GLU A 56 -13.63 24.23 -0.15
CA GLU A 56 -13.87 25.66 0.04
C GLU A 56 -13.13 26.49 -1.03
N ASP A 57 -13.37 27.80 -1.10
CA ASP A 57 -12.61 28.72 -1.96
C ASP A 57 -11.73 29.64 -1.10
N PRO A 58 -10.42 29.37 -0.94
CA PRO A 58 -9.64 28.29 -1.57
C PRO A 58 -9.77 26.93 -0.85
N PRO A 59 -9.45 25.80 -1.51
CA PRO A 59 -9.54 24.50 -0.88
C PRO A 59 -8.60 24.40 0.33
N VAL A 60 -9.08 23.73 1.37
CA VAL A 60 -8.34 23.57 2.63
C VAL A 60 -8.02 22.11 2.86
N LEU A 61 -6.82 21.85 3.37
CA LEU A 61 -6.39 20.53 3.79
C LEU A 61 -6.41 20.48 5.31
N ASN A 62 -7.29 19.64 5.87
CA ASN A 62 -7.48 19.48 7.30
C ASN A 62 -6.89 18.15 7.76
N THR A 63 -5.97 18.17 8.72
CA THR A 63 -5.46 16.96 9.34
C THR A 63 -6.58 16.29 10.14
N LEU A 64 -6.87 15.02 9.83
CA LEU A 64 -7.86 14.20 10.53
C LEU A 64 -7.22 13.49 11.72
N CYS A 65 -6.06 12.87 11.48
CA CYS A 65 -5.24 12.20 12.49
C CYS A 65 -3.82 11.91 11.98
N VAL A 66 -2.93 11.59 12.91
CA VAL A 66 -1.56 11.15 12.64
C VAL A 66 -1.36 9.75 13.19
N LEU A 67 -0.90 8.83 12.34
CA LEU A 67 -0.61 7.44 12.69
C LEU A 67 0.91 7.26 12.79
N VAL A 68 1.43 7.21 14.02
CA VAL A 68 2.87 7.16 14.28
C VAL A 68 3.42 5.79 13.89
N LEU A 69 4.48 5.75 13.08
CA LEU A 69 5.18 4.52 12.68
C LEU A 69 6.18 4.09 13.78
N PRO A 70 6.74 2.86 13.72
CA PRO A 70 7.71 2.40 14.71
C PRO A 70 8.89 3.38 14.86
N ALA A 71 9.26 3.70 16.09
CA ALA A 71 10.30 4.67 16.37
C ALA A 71 11.65 4.22 15.77
N LEU A 72 12.40 5.16 15.20
CA LEU A 72 13.72 4.91 14.64
C LEU A 72 14.82 5.12 15.69
N GLN A 73 15.94 4.43 15.54
CA GLN A 73 17.14 4.69 16.34
C GLN A 73 17.68 6.08 16.08
N ARG A 74 18.41 6.62 17.08
CA ARG A 74 18.99 7.96 16.98
C ARG A 74 20.00 8.02 15.84
N GLY A 75 19.80 8.98 14.94
CA GLY A 75 20.69 9.20 13.78
C GLY A 75 20.28 8.42 12.54
N ILE A 76 19.33 7.49 12.65
CA ILE A 76 18.69 6.86 11.50
C ILE A 76 17.59 7.77 10.98
N SER A 77 17.51 7.87 9.66
CA SER A 77 16.42 8.57 9.00
C SER A 77 15.91 7.73 7.84
N CYS A 78 14.59 7.69 7.69
CA CYS A 78 13.99 7.22 6.46
C CYS A 78 14.36 8.21 5.35
N VAL A 79 14.98 7.70 4.28
CA VAL A 79 15.45 8.52 3.15
C VAL A 79 14.53 8.40 1.94
N MET A 80 13.73 7.34 1.90
CA MET A 80 12.84 7.02 0.80
C MET A 80 11.54 6.45 1.35
N VAL A 81 10.42 6.94 0.83
CA VAL A 81 9.12 6.31 1.05
C VAL A 81 8.42 6.17 -0.29
N GLU A 82 7.99 4.96 -0.57
CA GLU A 82 7.09 4.67 -1.68
C GLU A 82 5.76 4.17 -1.11
N CYS A 83 4.66 4.62 -1.70
CA CYS A 83 3.34 4.08 -1.39
C CYS A 83 2.70 3.60 -2.68
N GLN A 84 2.33 2.32 -2.68
CA GLN A 84 1.75 1.63 -3.81
C GLN A 84 0.35 1.14 -3.45
N GLY A 85 -0.59 1.32 -4.36
CA GLY A 85 -1.94 0.80 -4.26
C GLY A 85 -2.76 1.22 -5.47
N ASP A 86 -3.92 0.61 -5.64
CA ASP A 86 -4.81 0.98 -6.74
C ASP A 86 -5.24 2.44 -6.64
N GLN A 87 -5.24 3.12 -7.79
CA GLN A 87 -5.89 4.42 -7.88
C GLN A 87 -7.39 4.25 -7.63
N ILE A 88 -8.00 5.29 -7.06
CA ILE A 88 -9.44 5.34 -6.87
C ILE A 88 -10.06 5.46 -8.25
N VAL A 89 -10.59 4.35 -8.77
CA VAL A 89 -11.38 4.35 -9.99
C VAL A 89 -12.78 4.83 -9.63
N ALA A 90 -13.30 5.80 -10.38
CA ALA A 90 -14.64 6.32 -10.17
C ALA A 90 -15.67 5.17 -10.27
N PRO A 91 -16.73 5.16 -9.43
CA PRO A 91 -17.72 4.08 -9.41
C PRO A 91 -18.38 3.80 -10.77
N GLN A 92 -18.40 4.79 -11.67
CA GLN A 92 -19.02 4.69 -12.99
C GLN A 92 -18.33 3.67 -13.90
N ASP A 93 -17.02 3.47 -13.77
CA ASP A 93 -16.27 2.48 -14.57
C ASP A 93 -16.42 1.05 -14.02
N ILE A 94 -16.77 0.91 -12.73
CA ILE A 94 -16.91 -0.38 -12.06
C ILE A 94 -18.16 -1.12 -12.57
N LEU A 95 -19.23 -0.41 -12.91
CA LEU A 95 -20.47 -1.02 -13.39
C LEU A 95 -20.34 -1.63 -14.81
N ALA A 96 -19.36 -1.18 -15.60
CA ALA A 96 -19.05 -1.77 -16.90
C ALA A 96 -18.19 -3.04 -16.76
N ARG A 97 -17.49 -3.22 -15.64
CA ARG A 97 -16.73 -4.46 -15.37
C ARG A 97 -17.70 -5.57 -14.98
N SER A 98 -17.64 -6.63 -15.77
CA SER A 98 -18.58 -7.76 -15.78
C SER A 98 -18.74 -8.41 -14.40
N ARG A 99 -19.99 -8.60 -13.94
CA ARG A 99 -20.36 -9.50 -12.81
C ARG A 99 -19.90 -10.95 -12.98
N ARG A 100 -19.34 -11.30 -14.15
CA ARG A 100 -18.81 -12.64 -14.43
C ARG A 100 -17.38 -12.81 -13.96
N LEU A 101 -16.74 -11.76 -13.44
CA LEU A 101 -15.40 -11.90 -12.93
C LEU A 101 -15.43 -12.64 -11.59
N PRO A 102 -14.67 -13.72 -11.45
CA PRO A 102 -14.55 -14.49 -10.20
C PRO A 102 -13.96 -13.67 -9.05
N PHE A 103 -13.38 -12.50 -9.36
CA PHE A 103 -12.79 -11.58 -8.41
C PHE A 103 -13.37 -10.19 -8.62
N VAL A 104 -14.18 -9.73 -7.67
CA VAL A 104 -14.66 -8.35 -7.63
C VAL A 104 -13.72 -7.58 -6.72
N SER A 105 -13.16 -6.48 -7.23
CA SER A 105 -12.42 -5.52 -6.42
C SER A 105 -13.39 -4.85 -5.46
N ASP A 106 -13.30 -5.17 -4.18
CA ASP A 106 -13.96 -4.41 -3.12
C ASP A 106 -12.98 -3.30 -2.69
N PRO A 107 -13.29 -2.01 -2.93
CA PRO A 107 -12.41 -0.91 -2.54
C PRO A 107 -12.12 -0.88 -1.03
N ASN A 108 -12.97 -1.50 -0.20
CA ASN A 108 -12.74 -1.63 1.24
C ASN A 108 -11.78 -2.78 1.59
N ALA A 109 -11.66 -3.77 0.72
CA ALA A 109 -10.70 -4.86 0.85
C ALA A 109 -9.34 -4.55 0.20
N THR A 110 -9.22 -3.42 -0.53
CA THR A 110 -7.95 -2.96 -1.11
C THR A 110 -6.89 -2.78 -0.03
N VAL A 111 -5.66 -3.11 -0.39
CA VAL A 111 -4.49 -2.95 0.46
C VAL A 111 -3.58 -1.87 -0.13
N LEU A 112 -2.95 -1.10 0.74
CA LEU A 112 -1.84 -0.24 0.41
C LEU A 112 -0.54 -0.89 0.87
N CYS A 113 0.53 -0.76 0.09
CA CYS A 113 1.87 -1.18 0.44
C CYS A 113 2.75 0.06 0.58
N PHE A 114 3.34 0.24 1.75
CA PHE A 114 4.33 1.28 2.00
C PHE A 114 5.70 0.63 2.06
N THR A 115 6.67 1.15 1.30
CA THR A 115 8.07 0.74 1.35
C THR A 115 8.88 1.87 1.94
N LEU A 116 9.60 1.60 3.03
CA LEU A 116 10.47 2.53 3.71
C LEU A 116 11.92 2.14 3.42
N GLY A 117 12.70 3.08 2.89
CA GLY A 117 14.14 2.93 2.66
C GLY A 117 14.94 3.67 3.72
N PHE A 118 15.91 2.97 4.31
CA PHE A 118 16.83 3.48 5.32
C PHE A 118 18.25 3.41 4.78
N ARG A 119 18.94 4.54 4.87
CA ARG A 119 20.35 4.64 4.50
C ARG A 119 21.20 4.16 5.66
N GLN A 120 22.07 3.21 5.42
CA GLN A 120 22.99 2.67 6.41
C GLN A 120 24.42 2.67 5.88
N VAL A 121 25.38 2.86 6.78
CA VAL A 121 26.81 2.82 6.46
C VAL A 121 27.44 1.69 7.24
N PHE A 122 27.88 0.63 6.55
CA PHE A 122 28.52 -0.53 7.16
C PHE A 122 29.85 -0.80 6.44
N GLY A 123 30.94 -0.87 7.21
CA GLY A 123 32.28 -1.07 6.64
C GLY A 123 32.73 0.02 5.65
N GLY A 124 32.16 1.23 5.75
CA GLY A 124 32.43 2.33 4.80
C GLY A 124 31.62 2.26 3.50
N TYR A 125 30.79 1.22 3.32
CA TYR A 125 29.87 1.12 2.20
C TYR A 125 28.50 1.65 2.60
N ASP A 126 27.90 2.41 1.69
CA ASP A 126 26.55 2.94 1.81
C ASP A 126 25.57 1.95 1.19
N TYR A 127 24.60 1.50 1.97
CA TYR A 127 23.57 0.56 1.51
C TYR A 127 22.19 1.07 1.91
N LEU A 128 21.20 0.70 1.10
CA LEU A 128 19.80 1.04 1.31
C LEU A 128 19.07 -0.23 1.76
N ARG A 129 18.69 -0.31 3.04
CA ARG A 129 17.79 -1.34 3.52
C ARG A 129 16.36 -0.87 3.30
N SER A 130 15.54 -1.75 2.73
CA SER A 130 14.12 -1.48 2.47
C SER A 130 13.27 -2.47 3.24
N VAL A 131 12.24 -1.96 3.90
CA VAL A 131 11.19 -2.77 4.52
C VAL A 131 9.85 -2.33 4.00
N SER A 132 8.91 -3.25 3.91
CA SER A 132 7.57 -2.93 3.43
C SER A 132 6.51 -3.37 4.42
N PHE A 133 5.44 -2.60 4.49
CA PHE A 133 4.25 -3.03 5.20
C PHE A 133 2.97 -2.82 4.39
N TRP A 134 2.05 -3.77 4.56
CA TRP A 134 0.71 -3.69 3.99
C TRP A 134 -0.28 -3.27 5.05
N VAL A 135 -1.25 -2.45 4.65
CA VAL A 135 -2.37 -2.03 5.48
C VAL A 135 -3.63 -2.00 4.64
N ARG A 136 -4.76 -2.44 5.20
CA ARG A 136 -6.05 -2.33 4.50
C ARG A 136 -6.48 -0.87 4.41
N ARG A 137 -6.96 -0.46 3.23
CA ARG A 137 -7.53 0.87 3.01
C ARG A 137 -8.67 1.18 3.98
N SER A 138 -9.54 0.20 4.24
CA SER A 138 -10.63 0.32 5.21
C SER A 138 -10.14 0.64 6.62
N SER A 139 -9.07 -0.02 7.09
CA SER A 139 -8.49 0.26 8.41
C SER A 139 -8.02 1.71 8.53
N LEU A 140 -7.30 2.24 7.53
CA LEU A 140 -6.89 3.65 7.55
C LEU A 140 -8.10 4.59 7.49
N ARG A 141 -9.11 4.26 6.69
CA ARG A 141 -10.35 5.04 6.61
C ARG A 141 -11.11 5.08 7.94
N GLU A 142 -11.10 4.00 8.72
CA GLU A 142 -11.71 3.99 10.05
C GLU A 142 -11.04 5.01 10.99
N TYR A 143 -9.71 5.12 10.96
CA TYR A 143 -9.00 6.16 11.72
C TYR A 143 -9.32 7.57 11.20
N ALA A 144 -9.39 7.75 9.88
CA ALA A 144 -9.79 9.02 9.27
C ALA A 144 -11.18 9.47 9.73
N VAL A 145 -12.16 8.55 9.74
CA VAL A 145 -13.54 8.82 10.14
C VAL A 145 -13.67 9.07 11.64
N ARG A 146 -12.89 8.38 12.48
CA ARG A 146 -12.82 8.69 13.93
C ARG A 146 -12.34 10.12 14.16
N GLY A 147 -11.39 10.58 13.34
CA GLY A 147 -10.91 11.96 13.33
C GLY A 147 -10.36 12.44 14.67
N GLY A 148 -10.57 13.72 14.95
CA GLY A 148 -10.24 14.34 16.24
C GLY A 148 -8.83 14.91 16.35
N ASN A 149 -8.10 14.99 15.24
CA ASN A 149 -6.73 15.53 15.17
C ASN A 149 -5.79 14.84 16.19
N GLN A 150 -6.00 13.53 16.40
CA GLN A 150 -5.30 12.73 17.39
C GLN A 150 -4.06 12.08 16.78
N ASN A 151 -3.05 11.90 17.63
CA ASN A 151 -1.87 11.09 17.32
C ASN A 151 -2.09 9.68 17.87
N TYR A 152 -2.12 8.68 17.00
CA TYR A 152 -2.23 7.28 17.36
C TYR A 152 -0.82 6.67 17.43
N PRO A 153 -0.31 6.31 18.63
CA PRO A 153 0.99 5.64 18.76
C PRO A 153 0.95 4.26 18.10
N TRP A 154 2.10 3.78 17.62
CA TRP A 154 2.23 2.51 16.90
C TRP A 154 1.44 1.36 17.54
N ASP A 155 1.64 1.11 18.83
CA ASP A 155 1.02 0.00 19.56
C ASP A 155 -0.53 0.02 19.56
N SER A 156 -1.13 1.19 19.32
CA SER A 156 -2.59 1.37 19.31
C SER A 156 -3.24 1.10 17.95
N TRP A 157 -2.49 1.19 16.84
CA TRP A 157 -3.04 1.07 15.49
C TRP A 157 -2.30 0.07 14.59
N GLY A 158 -0.98 -0.01 14.72
CA GLY A 158 -0.10 -0.74 13.81
C GLY A 158 -0.19 -2.26 13.88
N PRO A 159 0.03 -2.89 15.05
CA PRO A 159 0.24 -4.33 15.12
C PRO A 159 -0.88 -5.20 14.55
N SER A 160 -2.14 -4.81 14.72
CA SER A 160 -3.31 -5.59 14.26
C SER A 160 -3.75 -5.25 12.84
N THR A 161 -3.36 -4.09 12.30
CA THR A 161 -3.84 -3.60 11.00
C THR A 161 -2.79 -3.66 9.91
N THR A 162 -1.53 -3.91 10.26
CA THR A 162 -0.42 -3.97 9.32
C THR A 162 0.20 -5.37 9.26
N ARG A 163 0.88 -5.65 8.14
CA ARG A 163 1.82 -6.78 7.99
C ARG A 163 3.14 -6.21 7.54
N TRP A 164 4.23 -6.44 8.26
CA TRP A 164 5.57 -6.05 7.85
C TRP A 164 6.33 -7.23 7.24
N THR A 165 7.19 -6.93 6.26
CA THR A 165 8.20 -7.83 5.73
C THR A 165 9.51 -7.08 5.54
N ASP A 166 10.60 -7.82 5.71
CA ASP A 166 11.91 -7.40 5.24
C ASP A 166 12.12 -7.85 3.78
N TRP A 167 12.90 -7.07 3.03
CA TRP A 167 13.40 -7.42 1.69
C TRP A 167 14.62 -8.34 1.76
N GLU A 168 15.17 -8.62 2.95
CA GLU A 168 16.33 -9.50 3.15
C GLU A 168 16.14 -10.93 2.62
N HIS A 169 14.90 -11.41 2.48
CA HIS A 169 14.61 -12.69 1.82
C HIS A 169 14.60 -12.59 0.29
N GLY A 170 15.12 -11.48 -0.25
CA GLY A 170 15.20 -11.20 -1.65
C GLY A 170 13.88 -10.82 -2.30
N LEU A 171 12.74 -10.84 -1.60
CA LEU A 171 11.44 -10.55 -2.20
C LEU A 171 11.09 -9.06 -2.14
N ALA A 172 10.97 -8.41 -3.30
CA ALA A 172 10.43 -7.08 -3.41
C ALA A 172 8.91 -7.12 -3.70
N PRO A 173 8.11 -6.25 -3.08
CA PRO A 173 6.71 -6.10 -3.41
C PRO A 173 6.51 -5.40 -4.75
N CYS A 174 5.61 -5.96 -5.55
CA CYS A 174 4.97 -5.26 -6.65
C CYS A 174 3.85 -4.37 -6.14
N ARG A 175 3.47 -3.41 -6.99
CA ARG A 175 2.28 -2.58 -6.81
C ARG A 175 1.07 -3.49 -6.49
N PRO A 176 0.38 -3.30 -5.35
CA PRO A 176 -0.83 -4.05 -5.06
C PRO A 176 -1.91 -3.80 -6.11
N GLY A 177 -2.65 -4.87 -6.44
CA GLY A 177 -3.85 -4.85 -7.28
C GLY A 177 -5.03 -5.35 -6.45
N GLY A 178 -5.94 -4.46 -6.10
CA GLY A 178 -7.06 -4.70 -5.21
C GLY A 178 -6.59 -5.16 -3.83
N SER A 179 -7.06 -6.34 -3.42
CA SER A 179 -6.69 -6.96 -2.14
C SER A 179 -5.38 -7.75 -2.19
N ARG A 180 -4.65 -7.72 -3.30
CA ARG A 180 -3.50 -8.59 -3.55
C ARG A 180 -2.21 -7.83 -3.76
N SER A 181 -1.10 -8.46 -3.41
CA SER A 181 0.24 -7.99 -3.73
C SER A 181 1.07 -9.17 -4.19
N ALA A 182 1.71 -9.02 -5.35
CA ALA A 182 2.70 -9.96 -5.83
C ALA A 182 4.06 -9.61 -5.21
N LEU A 183 4.85 -10.64 -4.93
CA LEU A 183 6.22 -10.56 -4.45
C LEU A 183 7.09 -11.34 -5.43
N PHE A 184 8.23 -10.78 -5.80
CA PHE A 184 9.18 -11.41 -6.71
C PHE A 184 10.59 -11.25 -6.16
N PRO A 185 11.50 -12.21 -6.41
CA PRO A 185 12.87 -12.05 -5.95
C PRO A 185 13.62 -11.00 -6.78
N LEU A 186 14.28 -10.08 -6.08
CA LEU A 186 15.17 -9.02 -6.59
C LEU A 186 16.32 -9.59 -7.42
N LEU A 187 16.83 -10.77 -7.02
CA LEU A 187 17.87 -11.46 -7.75
C LEU A 187 17.23 -12.56 -8.59
N ILE A 188 17.25 -12.36 -9.91
CA ILE A 188 16.85 -13.40 -10.86
C ILE A 188 18.00 -14.39 -10.97
N GLU A 189 17.76 -15.63 -10.55
CA GLU A 189 18.67 -16.73 -10.87
C GLU A 189 18.71 -16.89 -12.40
N VAL A 190 19.86 -16.57 -12.98
CA VAL A 190 20.07 -16.60 -14.43
C VAL A 190 19.76 -18.01 -14.96
N GLY A 191 18.74 -18.11 -15.82
CA GLY A 191 18.35 -19.33 -16.52
C GLY A 191 17.27 -20.20 -15.86
N THR A 192 16.98 -20.02 -14.56
CA THR A 192 15.93 -20.79 -13.85
C THR A 192 14.69 -19.97 -13.55
N GLY A 193 14.83 -18.64 -13.45
CA GLY A 193 13.75 -17.75 -13.04
C GLY A 193 13.34 -17.97 -11.57
N ASN A 194 12.29 -17.29 -11.14
CA ASN A 194 11.82 -17.30 -9.76
C ASN A 194 10.33 -17.59 -9.65
N PRO A 195 9.89 -18.26 -8.58
CA PRO A 195 8.47 -18.34 -8.30
C PRO A 195 7.93 -16.94 -7.94
N ILE A 196 6.70 -16.67 -8.34
CA ILE A 196 5.93 -15.50 -7.92
C ILE A 196 5.13 -15.90 -6.70
N VAL A 197 5.21 -15.09 -5.65
CA VAL A 197 4.40 -15.26 -4.44
C VAL A 197 3.30 -14.22 -4.44
N ILE A 198 2.05 -14.64 -4.28
CA ILE A 198 0.89 -13.76 -4.20
C ILE A 198 0.38 -13.76 -2.77
N ARG A 199 0.26 -12.57 -2.17
CA ARG A 199 -0.42 -12.37 -0.90
C ARG A 199 -1.79 -11.76 -1.15
N ASP A 200 -2.85 -12.41 -0.69
CA ASP A 200 -4.23 -11.94 -0.77
C ASP A 200 -4.77 -11.62 0.62
N PHE A 201 -5.01 -10.33 0.88
CA PHE A 201 -5.42 -9.79 2.16
C PHE A 201 -6.96 -9.66 2.29
N HIS A 202 -7.73 -10.19 1.32
CA HIS A 202 -9.19 -10.09 1.32
C HIS A 202 -9.79 -10.83 2.53
N PRO A 203 -10.52 -10.14 3.44
CA PRO A 203 -11.02 -10.75 4.69
C PRO A 203 -11.82 -12.04 4.47
N GLU A 204 -12.77 -12.02 3.54
CA GLU A 204 -13.60 -13.20 3.23
C GLU A 204 -12.83 -14.37 2.61
N ARG A 205 -11.74 -14.12 1.87
CA ARG A 205 -10.91 -15.20 1.31
C ARG A 205 -10.06 -15.82 2.39
N VAL A 206 -9.43 -15.00 3.24
CA VAL A 206 -8.71 -15.44 4.44
C VAL A 206 -9.61 -16.29 5.33
N ARG A 207 -10.83 -15.81 5.64
CA ARG A 207 -11.80 -16.55 6.45
C ARG A 207 -12.22 -17.88 5.82
N ARG A 208 -12.47 -17.90 4.51
CA ARG A 208 -12.82 -19.14 3.78
C ARG A 208 -11.65 -20.13 3.77
N ALA A 209 -10.44 -19.68 3.47
CA ALA A 209 -9.26 -20.53 3.46
C ALA A 209 -8.97 -21.10 4.86
N LEU A 210 -9.08 -20.28 5.91
CA LEU A 210 -8.95 -20.74 7.30
C LEU A 210 -10.01 -21.77 7.71
N SER A 211 -11.23 -21.64 7.17
CA SER A 211 -12.29 -22.62 7.43
C SER A 211 -12.00 -23.96 6.74
N ARG A 212 -11.38 -23.91 5.55
CA ARG A 212 -10.99 -25.10 4.79
C ARG A 212 -9.75 -25.79 5.33
N SER A 213 -8.79 -25.03 5.87
CA SER A 213 -7.54 -25.58 6.44
C SER A 213 -7.76 -26.44 7.69
N LYS A 214 -8.93 -26.33 8.34
CA LYS A 214 -9.34 -27.19 9.45
C LYS A 214 -9.91 -28.56 8.99
N GLY A 215 -10.14 -28.74 7.69
CA GLY A 215 -10.71 -29.98 7.15
C GLY A 215 -9.66 -31.08 6.96
N PRO A 216 -10.03 -32.36 7.09
CA PRO A 216 -9.11 -33.50 6.98
C PRO A 216 -8.51 -33.70 5.58
N SER A 217 -9.02 -33.00 4.56
CA SER A 217 -8.62 -33.11 3.15
C SER A 217 -7.83 -31.91 2.64
N TRP A 218 -7.40 -30.98 3.50
CA TRP A 218 -6.61 -29.82 3.08
C TRP A 218 -5.14 -30.20 2.87
N SER A 219 -4.86 -30.87 1.75
CA SER A 219 -3.50 -31.24 1.34
C SER A 219 -2.99 -30.41 0.15
N ASP A 220 -3.74 -29.38 -0.27
CA ASP A 220 -3.27 -28.48 -1.31
C ASP A 220 -2.22 -27.53 -0.72
N GLY A 221 -0.98 -27.99 -0.64
CA GLY A 221 0.16 -27.27 -0.08
C GLY A 221 0.50 -25.96 -0.80
N ARG A 222 -0.27 -25.59 -1.82
CA ARG A 222 -0.10 -24.37 -2.62
C ARG A 222 -0.66 -23.13 -1.96
N LEU A 223 -1.71 -23.26 -1.13
CA LEU A 223 -2.34 -22.15 -0.44
C LEU A 223 -2.08 -22.21 1.07
N LYS A 224 -1.25 -21.28 1.55
CA LYS A 224 -0.97 -21.08 2.98
C LYS A 224 -1.85 -19.96 3.51
N VAL A 225 -2.44 -20.14 4.68
CA VAL A 225 -3.12 -19.06 5.39
C VAL A 225 -2.20 -18.58 6.50
N VAL A 226 -1.86 -17.29 6.50
CA VAL A 226 -0.98 -16.67 7.48
C VAL A 226 -1.82 -15.81 8.41
N THR A 227 -1.96 -16.25 9.65
CA THR A 227 -2.74 -15.56 10.69
C THR A 227 -1.90 -15.15 11.90
N GLU A 228 -0.70 -15.70 11.98
CA GLU A 228 0.23 -15.53 13.08
C GLU A 228 0.84 -14.14 12.99
N SER A 229 1.25 -13.59 14.14
CA SER A 229 2.05 -12.38 14.15
C SER A 229 3.42 -12.65 13.54
N SER A 230 3.91 -11.70 12.73
CA SER A 230 5.31 -11.64 12.31
C SER A 230 6.04 -10.56 13.10
N MET A 231 7.35 -10.74 13.24
CA MET A 231 8.25 -9.81 13.90
C MET A 231 9.36 -9.43 12.93
N ILE A 232 9.58 -8.13 12.76
CA ILE A 232 10.83 -7.62 12.22
C ILE A 232 11.69 -7.25 13.41
N GLU A 233 12.87 -7.87 13.51
CA GLU A 233 13.83 -7.52 14.55
C GLU A 233 14.18 -6.04 14.42
N LYS A 234 14.37 -5.36 15.55
CA LYS A 234 14.65 -3.93 15.59
C LYS A 234 15.84 -3.52 14.71
N GLY A 235 16.81 -4.43 14.55
CA GLY A 235 18.03 -4.20 13.77
C GLY A 235 18.78 -2.96 14.23
N ASP A 236 19.31 -2.22 13.25
CA ASP A 236 20.00 -0.95 13.46
C ASP A 236 19.07 0.26 13.21
N GLU A 237 17.87 0.04 12.68
CA GLU A 237 16.96 1.09 12.22
C GLU A 237 15.89 1.44 13.23
N PHE A 238 15.30 0.43 13.87
CA PHE A 238 14.18 0.60 14.76
C PHE A 238 14.63 0.57 16.22
N LEU A 239 13.91 1.32 17.05
CA LEU A 239 14.16 1.36 18.49
C LEU A 239 13.77 0.02 19.15
N ASP A 240 12.66 -0.56 18.68
CA ASP A 240 12.03 -1.76 19.20
C ASP A 240 11.66 -2.72 18.06
N ASP A 241 11.45 -3.99 18.39
CA ASP A 241 10.99 -4.99 17.41
C ASP A 241 9.60 -4.62 16.89
N ILE A 242 9.37 -4.79 15.59
CA ILE A 242 8.08 -4.47 14.97
C ILE A 242 7.23 -5.73 14.91
N ILE A 243 6.17 -5.75 15.72
CA ILE A 243 5.16 -6.80 15.68
C ILE A 243 4.01 -6.39 14.74
N SER A 244 3.59 -7.30 13.88
CA SER A 244 2.49 -7.09 12.93
C SER A 244 1.71 -8.37 12.66
N SER A 245 0.41 -8.29 12.36
CA SER A 245 -0.47 -9.47 12.36
C SER A 245 -1.64 -9.41 11.36
N LEU A 246 -1.61 -8.49 10.38
CA LEU A 246 -2.65 -8.43 9.34
C LEU A 246 -2.68 -9.78 8.57
N PRO A 247 -3.80 -10.52 8.60
CA PRO A 247 -3.85 -11.86 8.06
C PRO A 247 -4.03 -11.86 6.53
N TYR A 248 -3.47 -12.88 5.86
CA TYR A 248 -3.51 -13.04 4.42
C TYR A 248 -3.46 -14.52 4.00
N CYS A 249 -3.84 -14.78 2.75
CA CYS A 249 -3.54 -16.03 2.07
C CYS A 249 -2.29 -15.85 1.21
N GLU A 250 -1.40 -16.82 1.19
CA GLU A 250 -0.18 -16.84 0.40
C GLU A 250 -0.25 -18.00 -0.59
N ALA A 251 -0.04 -17.71 -1.86
CA ALA A 251 0.07 -18.70 -2.91
C ALA A 251 1.40 -18.53 -3.64
N THR A 252 2.09 -19.64 -3.92
CA THR A 252 3.37 -19.63 -4.63
C THR A 252 3.21 -20.32 -5.97
N SER A 253 3.72 -19.71 -7.03
CA SER A 253 3.68 -20.30 -8.36
C SER A 253 4.52 -21.58 -8.45
N GLU A 254 3.99 -22.61 -9.12
CA GLU A 254 4.76 -23.82 -9.44
C GLU A 254 5.81 -23.54 -10.51
N LYS A 255 5.42 -22.78 -11.54
CA LYS A 255 6.33 -22.35 -12.60
C LYS A 255 7.21 -21.20 -12.10
N ARG A 256 8.44 -21.16 -12.59
CA ARG A 256 9.41 -20.09 -12.34
C ARG A 256 9.41 -19.13 -13.54
N TYR A 257 9.57 -17.84 -13.27
CA TYR A 257 9.47 -16.76 -14.24
C TYR A 257 10.73 -15.90 -14.19
N GLY A 258 11.23 -15.47 -15.35
CA GLY A 258 12.35 -14.54 -15.46
C GLY A 258 11.92 -13.07 -15.45
N TYR A 259 10.77 -12.74 -14.84
CA TYR A 259 10.23 -11.38 -14.89
C TYR A 259 11.03 -10.44 -13.99
N HIS A 260 11.32 -9.25 -14.53
CA HIS A 260 11.94 -8.14 -13.79
C HIS A 260 10.89 -7.30 -13.05
N GLU A 261 9.72 -7.13 -13.65
CA GLU A 261 8.58 -6.46 -13.07
C GLU A 261 7.32 -7.31 -13.31
N VAL A 262 6.41 -7.24 -12.33
CA VAL A 262 5.14 -7.94 -12.39
C VAL A 262 4.02 -6.95 -12.10
N LEU A 263 3.10 -6.83 -13.04
CA LEU A 263 1.86 -6.09 -12.88
C LEU A 263 0.77 -7.05 -12.45
N ILE A 264 0.06 -6.70 -11.39
CA ILE A 264 -1.12 -7.42 -10.94
C ILE A 264 -2.36 -6.55 -11.12
N ASP A 265 -3.41 -7.15 -11.67
CA ASP A 265 -4.75 -6.59 -11.64
C ASP A 265 -5.71 -7.58 -10.96
N ASP A 266 -7.01 -7.27 -10.97
CA ASP A 266 -8.03 -8.11 -10.33
C ASP A 266 -8.13 -9.52 -10.95
N GLU A 267 -7.71 -9.68 -12.20
CA GLU A 267 -7.88 -10.87 -13.03
C GLU A 267 -6.57 -11.60 -13.32
N ARG A 268 -5.48 -10.85 -13.51
CA ARG A 268 -4.27 -11.32 -14.20
C ARG A 268 -3.01 -10.82 -13.53
N ILE A 269 -1.96 -11.61 -13.72
CA ILE A 269 -0.60 -11.22 -13.45
C ILE A 269 0.14 -11.18 -14.78
N ARG A 270 0.83 -10.08 -15.07
CA ARG A 270 1.59 -9.89 -16.30
C ARG A 270 3.03 -9.56 -15.95
N GLY A 271 3.98 -10.25 -16.56
CA GLY A 271 5.36 -9.82 -16.59
C GLY A 271 5.66 -9.05 -17.87
N ASP A 272 6.73 -8.26 -17.87
CA ASP A 272 7.12 -7.41 -19.00
C ASP A 272 7.52 -8.21 -20.26
N ASP A 273 8.03 -9.43 -20.10
CA ASP A 273 8.44 -10.30 -21.22
C ASP A 273 7.27 -11.16 -21.73
N GLU A 274 6.39 -10.58 -22.56
CA GLU A 274 5.30 -11.14 -23.42
C GLU A 274 4.41 -12.30 -22.90
N GLY A 275 4.60 -12.80 -21.68
CA GLY A 275 3.85 -13.88 -21.07
C GLY A 275 2.76 -13.35 -20.14
N THR A 276 1.51 -13.74 -20.38
CA THR A 276 0.42 -13.50 -19.43
C THR A 276 0.28 -14.70 -18.50
N LEU A 277 0.20 -14.46 -17.20
CA LEU A 277 -0.15 -15.44 -16.19
C LEU A 277 -1.61 -15.27 -15.76
N ASP A 278 -2.37 -16.36 -15.78
CA ASP A 278 -3.72 -16.38 -15.25
C ASP A 278 -3.67 -16.65 -13.73
N VAL A 279 -4.16 -15.69 -12.92
CA VAL A 279 -4.16 -15.76 -11.45
C VAL A 279 -5.02 -16.92 -10.96
N HIS A 280 -6.01 -17.34 -11.77
CA HIS A 280 -6.87 -18.48 -11.49
C HIS A 280 -6.16 -19.80 -11.29
N LEU A 281 -4.94 -19.93 -11.83
CA LEU A 281 -4.17 -21.16 -11.68
C LEU A 281 -3.40 -21.23 -10.36
N MET A 282 -3.40 -20.16 -9.56
CA MET A 282 -2.63 -20.09 -8.30
C MET A 282 -3.47 -20.14 -7.03
N ILE A 283 -4.78 -19.84 -7.06
CA ILE A 283 -5.63 -19.69 -5.86
C ILE A 283 -6.93 -20.49 -5.97
#